data_AF-A0A1S3QQL9-F1
#
_entry.id   AF-A0A1S3QQL9-F1
#
_cell.length_a   1.000
_cell.length_b   1.000
_cell.length_c   1.000
_cell.angle_alpha   90.00
_cell.angle_beta   90.00
_cell.angle_gamma   90.00
#
_symmetry.space_group_name_H-M   'P 1'
#
loop_
_entity.id
_entity.type
_entity.pdbx_description
1 polymer ?
#
loop_
_entity_poly.entity_id
_entity_poly.type
_entity_poly.pdbx_seq_one_letter_code
_entity_poly.pdbx_strand_id
1 'polypeptide(L)' 'MSSVKRLRPRLNSILFKLQFDEQVNNLRPDIMAVNAACEEVRKSKGFSRLLELVLLLGNYMNAGSRNAQSYGFDLSSLCK' A
#
# COMPACT_ATOMS: atom_id res chain seq x y z
N MET A 1 -8.57 -46.08 -17.98
CA MET A 1 -7.86 -44.77 -17.98
C MET A 1 -6.32 -44.93 -17.95
N SER A 2 -5.72 -45.87 -18.70
CA SER A 2 -4.30 -46.25 -18.53
C SER A 2 -3.36 -45.99 -19.74
N SER A 3 -3.73 -45.17 -20.73
CA SER A 3 -2.88 -44.95 -21.92
C SER A 3 -2.06 -43.64 -21.89
N VAL A 4 -2.45 -42.64 -21.08
CA VAL A 4 -1.78 -41.33 -21.10
C VAL A 4 -0.67 -41.23 -20.05
N LYS A 5 0.59 -41.20 -20.50
CA LYS A 5 1.76 -40.99 -19.63
C LYS A 5 1.65 -39.65 -18.88
N ARG A 6 1.92 -39.67 -17.57
CA ARG A 6 1.94 -38.48 -16.69
C ARG A 6 0.64 -37.67 -16.74
N LEU A 7 -0.51 -38.35 -16.78
CA LEU A 7 -1.82 -37.72 -16.90
C LEU A 7 -2.07 -36.62 -15.85
N ARG A 8 -1.84 -36.91 -14.56
CA ARG A 8 -2.06 -35.93 -13.46
C ARG A 8 -1.21 -34.66 -13.60
N PRO A 9 0.13 -34.71 -13.75
CA PRO A 9 0.93 -33.53 -14.03
C PRO A 9 0.46 -32.74 -15.25
N ARG A 10 0.11 -33.43 -16.35
CA ARG A 10 -0.38 -32.78 -17.58
C ARG A 10 -1.69 -32.02 -17.34
N LEU A 11 -2.65 -32.63 -16.63
CA LEU A 11 -3.91 -31.98 -16.29
C LEU A 11 -3.70 -30.77 -15.39
N ASN A 12 -2.82 -30.85 -14.39
CA ASN A 12 -2.48 -29.72 -13.53
C ASN A 12 -1.82 -28.58 -14.31
N SER A 13 -0.89 -28.90 -15.24
CA SER A 13 -0.26 -27.88 -16.10
C SER A 13 -1.26 -27.23 -17.05
N ILE A 14 -2.21 -27.98 -17.60
CA ILE A 14 -3.28 -27.45 -18.45
C ILE A 14 -4.19 -26.53 -17.62
N LEU A 15 -4.61 -26.98 -16.44
CA LEU A 15 -5.43 -26.18 -15.53
C LEU A 15 -4.73 -24.88 -15.15
N PHE A 16 -3.45 -24.94 -14.75
CA PHE A 16 -2.63 -23.76 -14.48
C PHE A 16 -2.58 -22.81 -15.66
N LYS A 17 -2.31 -23.32 -16.87
CA LYS A 17 -2.28 -22.50 -18.09
C LYS A 17 -3.61 -21.78 -18.33
N LEU A 18 -4.73 -22.46 -18.11
CA LEU A 18 -6.06 -21.88 -18.30
C LEU A 18 -6.40 -20.82 -17.25
N GLN A 19 -5.91 -20.97 -16.01
CA GLN A 19 -6.19 -20.06 -14.90
C GLN A 19 -5.16 -18.94 -14.74
N PHE A 20 -4.00 -19.04 -15.38
CA PHE A 20 -2.88 -18.13 -15.16
C PHE A 20 -3.24 -16.66 -15.44
N ASP A 21 -3.85 -16.38 -16.58
CA ASP A 21 -4.20 -15.02 -16.97
C ASP A 21 -5.24 -14.42 -16.01
N GLU A 22 -6.23 -15.21 -15.58
CA GLU A 22 -7.22 -14.77 -14.58
C GLU A 22 -6.54 -14.45 -13.24
N GLN A 23 -5.67 -15.34 -12.75
CA GLN A 23 -4.95 -15.13 -11.49
C GLN A 23 -4.07 -13.88 -11.52
N VAL A 24 -3.36 -13.65 -12.63
CA VAL A 24 -2.52 -12.46 -12.80
C VAL A 24 -3.38 -11.20 -12.89
N ASN A 25 -4.47 -11.23 -13.66
CA ASN A 25 -5.35 -10.08 -13.81
C ASN A 25 -6.10 -9.74 -12.52
N ASN A 26 -6.35 -10.72 -11.66
CA ASN A 26 -6.93 -10.48 -10.33
C ASN A 26 -5.91 -9.86 -9.36
N LEU A 27 -4.64 -10.24 -9.43
CA LEU A 27 -3.60 -9.72 -8.51
C LEU A 27 -3.06 -8.34 -8.93
N ARG A 28 -2.97 -8.08 -10.24
CA ARG A 28 -2.42 -6.85 -10.80
C ARG A 28 -3.06 -5.56 -10.26
N PRO A 29 -4.39 -5.40 -10.15
CA PRO A 29 -5.00 -4.17 -9.68
C PRO A 29 -4.61 -3.84 -8.23
N ASP A 30 -4.50 -4.83 -7.35
CA ASP A 30 -4.13 -4.61 -5.95
C ASP A 30 -2.71 -4.04 -5.83
N ILE A 31 -1.77 -4.60 -6.59
CA ILE A 31 -0.39 -4.11 -6.64
C ILE A 31 -0.35 -2.68 -7.19
N MET A 32 -1.11 -2.41 -8.26
CA MET A 32 -1.18 -1.08 -8.85
C MET A 32 -1.80 -0.06 -7.90
N ALA A 33 -2.84 -0.43 -7.15
CA ALA A 33 -3.50 0.43 -6.19
C ALA A 33 -2.55 0.84 -5.05
N VAL A 34 -1.80 -0.12 -4.48
CA VAL A 34 -0.81 0.19 -3.43
C VAL A 34 0.29 1.09 -3.98
N ASN A 35 0.82 0.79 -5.16
CA ASN A 35 1.88 1.60 -5.76
C ASN A 35 1.40 3.03 -6.07
N ALA A 36 0.19 3.18 -6.62
CA ALA A 36 -0.42 4.48 -6.87
C ALA A 36 -0.63 5.26 -5.57
N ALA A 37 -1.19 4.63 -4.53
CA ALA A 37 -1.41 5.28 -3.24
C ALA A 37 -0.09 5.77 -2.61
N CYS A 38 0.96 4.94 -2.60
CA CYS A 38 2.27 5.36 -2.10
C CYS A 38 2.83 6.55 -2.88
N GLU A 39 2.66 6.56 -4.20
CA GLU A 39 3.19 7.61 -5.06
C GLU A 39 2.41 8.93 -4.91
N GLU A 40 1.08 8.86 -4.84
CA GLU A 40 0.21 10.00 -4.62
C GLU A 40 0.47 10.66 -3.27
N VAL A 41 0.56 9.87 -2.19
CA VAL A 41 0.87 10.39 -0.84
C VAL A 41 2.24 11.06 -0.83
N ARG A 42 3.26 10.44 -1.44
CA ARG A 42 4.62 10.98 -1.48
C ARG A 42 4.74 12.25 -2.31
N LYS A 43 4.01 12.36 -3.42
CA LYS A 43 4.08 13.52 -4.33
C LYS A 43 3.09 14.63 -4.00
N SER A 44 2.13 14.39 -3.11
CA SER A 44 1.10 15.37 -2.77
C SER A 44 1.68 16.54 -1.97
N LYS A 45 1.96 17.64 -2.68
CA LYS A 45 2.36 18.92 -2.06
C LYS A 45 1.32 19.45 -1.08
N GLY A 46 0.03 19.23 -1.38
CA GLY A 46 -1.07 19.63 -0.49
C GLY A 46 -1.05 18.86 0.83
N PHE A 47 -0.79 17.56 0.78
CA PHE A 47 -0.64 16.75 1.99
C PHE A 47 0.61 17.14 2.78
N SER A 48 1.76 17.36 2.13
CA SER A 48 2.95 17.87 2.81
C SER A 48 2.68 19.20 3.53
N ARG A 49 1.98 20.14 2.87
CA ARG A 49 1.63 21.42 3.48
C ARG A 49 0.68 21.27 4.67
N LEU A 50 -0.26 20.34 4.60
CA LEU A 50 -1.13 20.00 5.74
C LEU A 50 -0.30 19.52 6.93
N LEU A 51 0.65 18.60 6.71
CA LEU A 51 1.52 18.09 7.78
C LEU A 51 2.36 19.21 8.42
N GLU A 52 2.88 20.15 7.64
CA GLU A 52 3.59 21.33 8.16
C GLU A 52 2.69 22.19 9.05
N LEU A 53 1.44 22.43 8.65
CA LEU A 53 0.48 23.22 9.43
C LEU A 53 0.10 22.51 10.73
N VAL A 54 -0.13 21.19 10.68
CA VAL A 54 -0.40 20.39 11.87
C VAL A 54 0.79 20.41 12.82
N LEU A 55 2.02 20.28 12.31
CA LEU A 55 3.24 20.37 13.12
C LEU A 55 3.38 21.74 13.78
N LEU A 56 3.17 22.81 13.02
CA LEU A 56 3.23 24.19 13.52
C LEU A 56 2.23 24.40 14.66
N LEU A 57 0.98 24.01 14.43
CA LEU A 57 -0.10 24.16 15.43
C LEU A 57 0.18 23.30 16.65
N GLY A 58 0.58 22.04 16.46
CA GLY A 58 0.93 21.13 17.54
C GLY A 58 2.07 21.67 18.39
N ASN A 59 3.12 22.23 17.78
CA ASN A 59 4.23 22.85 18.51
C ASN A 59 3.81 24.10 19.30
N TYR A 60 2.92 24.91 18.73
CA TYR A 60 2.39 26.10 19.42
C TYR A 60 1.53 25.70 20.62
N MET A 61 0.59 24.77 20.44
CA MET A 61 -0.33 24.32 21.49
C MET A 61 0.39 23.55 22.60
N ASN A 62 1.43 22.78 22.27
CA ASN A 62 2.21 22.00 23.23
C ASN A 62 3.40 22.78 23.82
N ALA A 63 3.45 24.11 23.67
CA ALA A 63 4.50 24.94 24.23
C ALA A 63 4.64 24.71 25.76
N GLY A 64 5.87 24.52 26.22
CA GLY A 64 6.18 24.23 27.63
C GLY A 64 6.01 22.76 28.05
N SER A 65 5.56 21.88 27.15
CA SER A 65 5.53 20.42 27.38
C SER A 65 6.77 19.73 26.82
N ARG A 66 6.92 18.43 27.12
CA ARG A 66 7.95 17.56 26.53
C ARG A 66 7.87 17.49 24.99
N ASN A 67 6.69 17.74 24.41
CA ASN A 67 6.46 17.67 22.97
C ASN A 67 6.59 19.04 22.28
N ALA A 68 6.97 20.10 23.01
CA ALA A 68 7.27 21.39 22.40
C ALA A 68 8.46 21.25 21.43
N GLN A 69 8.44 22.01 20.33
CA GLN A 69 9.52 22.05 19.32
C GLN A 69 9.81 20.70 18.64
N SER A 70 8.78 19.90 18.40
CA SER A 70 8.90 18.67 17.62
C SER A 70 9.28 18.97 16.16
N TYR A 71 10.09 18.09 15.56
CA TYR A 71 10.45 18.15 14.13
C TYR A 71 9.51 17.32 13.24
N GLY A 72 8.63 16.53 13.85
CA GLY A 72 7.67 15.67 13.17
C GLY A 72 6.78 14.96 14.18
N PHE A 73 5.78 14.26 13.67
CA PHE A 73 4.84 13.46 14.45
C PHE A 73 4.45 12.21 13.66
N ASP A 74 3.98 11.19 14.35
CA ASP A 74 3.51 9.96 13.73
C ASP A 74 2.20 10.18 12.96
N LEU A 75 2.11 9.70 11.72
CA LEU A 75 0.93 9.88 10.85
C LEU A 75 -0.37 9.36 11.47
N SER A 76 -0.32 8.34 12.34
CA SER A 76 -1.49 7.85 13.06
C SER A 76 -2.14 8.90 13.97
N SER A 77 -1.39 9.95 14.34
CA SER A 77 -1.91 11.07 15.13
C SER A 77 -2.92 11.92 14.37
N LEU A 78 -2.97 11.86 13.04
CA LEU A 78 -3.99 12.55 12.24
C LEU A 78 -5.40 11.97 12.46
N CYS A 79 -5.48 10.72 12.90
CA CYS A 79 -6.75 10.01 13.14
C CYS A 79 -7.21 10.10 14.60
N LYS A 80 -6.61 11.00 15.40
CA LYS A 80 -6.97 11.26 16.79
C LYS A 80 -7.63 12.62 16.90
#